data_AF-A0A3M9XL97-F1
#
_entry.id   AF-A0A3M9XL97-F1
#
_cell.length_a   1.000
_cell.length_b   1.000
_cell.length_c   1.000
_cell.angle_alpha   90.00
_cell.angle_beta   90.00
_cell.angle_gamma   90.00
#
_symmetry.space_group_name_H-M   'P 1'
#
loop_
_entity.id
_entity.type
_entity.pdbx_description
1 polymer ?
#
loop_
_entity_poly.entity_id
_entity_poly.type
_entity_poly.pdbx_seq_one_letter_code
_entity_poly.pdbx_strand_id
1 'polypeptide(L)'
;MEEDEGGSVLTTSVCGGPKGDAYLMLACFDKPVLSYDLGTSGQQLEPGISVAFDFKADGKTVTRTLQLEEMYNYFVADLAKADPLLELLRGKGDVTVSSAKYGSSSFPLKGSKGAIGKVLAQCGKAKPAADAD
;
A
#
# COMPACT_ATOMS: atom_id res chain seq x y z
N MET A 1 -28.55 15.57 9.31
CA MET A 1 -27.75 15.65 8.08
C MET A 1 -26.47 14.94 8.41
N GLU A 2 -26.35 13.68 7.98
CA GLU A 2 -25.10 12.93 8.06
C GLU A 2 -24.44 13.14 6.70
N GLU A 3 -23.29 13.79 6.71
CA GLU A 3 -22.50 14.03 5.50
C GLU A 3 -21.80 12.72 5.17
N ASP A 4 -22.25 12.04 4.12
CA ASP A 4 -21.57 10.89 3.54
C ASP A 4 -20.30 11.38 2.83
N GLU A 5 -19.27 11.72 3.62
CA GLU A 5 -17.96 12.17 3.16
C GLU A 5 -17.11 11.02 2.56
N GLY A 6 -17.66 9.81 2.54
CA GLY A 6 -16.97 8.60 2.11
C GLY A 6 -17.30 8.21 0.67
N GLY A 7 -16.77 8.93 -0.32
CA GLY A 7 -16.75 8.42 -1.69
C GLY A 7 -16.19 6.98 -1.73
N SER A 8 -16.78 6.08 -2.52
CA SER A 8 -16.38 4.66 -2.54
C SER A 8 -14.91 4.51 -2.96
N VAL A 9 -14.03 4.23 -2.01
CA VAL A 9 -12.62 3.97 -2.27
C VAL A 9 -12.42 2.48 -2.38
N LEU A 10 -11.98 2.05 -3.57
CA LEU A 10 -11.66 0.65 -3.80
C LEU A 10 -10.24 0.39 -3.29
N THR A 11 -10.14 -0.46 -2.27
CA THR A 11 -8.88 -0.93 -1.70
C THR A 11 -8.66 -2.39 -2.05
N THR A 12 -7.41 -2.76 -2.34
CA THR A 12 -6.98 -4.16 -2.35
C THR A 12 -5.93 -4.37 -1.27
N SER A 13 -5.94 -5.52 -0.62
CA SER A 13 -4.98 -5.86 0.41
C SER A 13 -4.53 -7.32 0.30
N VAL A 14 -3.38 -7.61 0.89
CA VAL A 14 -2.86 -8.97 1.05
C VAL A 14 -2.14 -9.05 2.39
N CYS A 15 -2.38 -10.14 3.13
CA CYS A 15 -1.63 -10.45 4.34
C CYS A 15 -0.38 -11.26 4.01
N GLY A 16 0.64 -11.13 4.85
CA GLY A 16 1.92 -11.79 4.68
C GLY A 16 2.74 -11.80 5.95
N GLY A 17 4.03 -12.06 5.79
CA GLY A 17 4.94 -12.27 6.93
C GLY A 17 4.78 -13.67 7.55
N PRO A 18 5.70 -14.06 8.45
CA PRO A 18 5.79 -15.42 8.98
C PRO A 18 4.56 -15.86 9.79
N LYS A 19 3.78 -14.91 10.33
CA LYS A 19 2.55 -15.17 11.09
C LYS A 19 1.28 -14.71 10.36
N GLY A 20 1.40 -14.21 9.12
CA GLY A 20 0.26 -13.64 8.39
C GLY A 20 -0.28 -12.34 9.00
N ASP A 21 0.54 -11.65 9.79
CA ASP A 21 0.19 -10.47 10.59
C ASP A 21 0.59 -9.15 9.94
N ALA A 22 1.40 -9.19 8.88
CA ALA A 22 1.77 -8.01 8.10
C ALA A 22 0.76 -7.80 6.95
N TYR A 23 0.47 -6.55 6.59
CA TYR A 23 -0.47 -6.22 5.52
C TYR A 23 0.13 -5.26 4.50
N LEU A 24 0.00 -5.61 3.22
CA LEU A 24 0.27 -4.69 2.12
C LEU A 24 -1.06 -4.29 1.48
N MET A 25 -1.33 -2.99 1.43
CA MET A 25 -2.59 -2.41 0.99
C MET A 25 -2.35 -1.38 -0.09
N LEU A 26 -3.21 -1.36 -1.10
CA LEU A 26 -3.24 -0.32 -2.13
C LEU A 26 -4.65 0.23 -2.24
N ALA A 27 -4.78 1.53 -1.99
CA ALA A 27 -6.00 2.30 -2.22
C ALA A 27 -5.73 3.34 -3.31
N CYS A 28 -6.80 3.91 -3.87
CA CYS A 28 -6.66 5.05 -4.75
C CYS A 28 -7.81 6.05 -4.62
N PHE A 29 -7.46 7.24 -4.12
CA PHE A 29 -8.34 8.41 -4.09
C PHE A 29 -8.07 9.25 -5.33
N ASP A 30 -7.20 10.27 -5.25
CA ASP A 30 -6.64 10.98 -6.41
C ASP A 30 -5.46 10.19 -7.03
N LYS A 31 -4.52 9.83 -6.16
CA LYS A 31 -3.31 9.05 -6.48
C LYS A 31 -3.33 7.70 -5.79
N PRO A 32 -2.66 6.68 -6.37
CA PRO A 32 -2.48 5.40 -5.70
C PRO A 32 -1.63 5.60 -4.44
N VAL A 33 -2.10 5.07 -3.32
CA VAL A 33 -1.40 5.08 -2.03
C VAL A 33 -1.13 3.64 -1.62
N LEU A 34 0.15 3.32 -1.44
CA LEU A 34 0.57 2.05 -0.86
C LEU A 34 0.70 2.22 0.65
N SER A 35 0.13 1.29 1.42
CA SER A 35 0.28 1.23 2.87
C SER A 35 0.84 -0.13 3.28
N TYR A 36 1.79 -0.13 4.20
CA TYR A 36 2.45 -1.32 4.71
C TYR A 36 2.36 -1.34 6.25
N ASP A 37 1.55 -2.26 6.76
CA ASP A 37 1.51 -2.63 8.17
C ASP A 37 2.58 -3.69 8.43
N LEU A 38 3.50 -3.38 9.35
CA LEU A 38 4.56 -4.29 9.78
C LEU A 38 4.07 -5.46 10.64
N GLY A 39 2.80 -5.45 11.06
CA GLY A 39 2.26 -6.42 12.00
C GLY A 39 2.97 -6.32 13.35
N THR A 40 3.30 -7.46 13.94
CA THR A 40 3.98 -7.50 15.24
C THR A 40 5.37 -6.85 15.24
N SER A 41 6.02 -6.74 14.09
CA SER A 41 7.31 -6.04 13.93
C SER A 41 7.20 -4.51 14.03
N GLY A 42 5.97 -3.97 14.03
CA GLY A 42 5.67 -2.54 14.14
C GLY A 42 5.29 -2.06 15.54
N GLN A 43 5.51 -2.85 16.60
CA GLN A 43 5.17 -2.41 17.96
C GLN A 43 5.99 -1.18 18.35
N GLN A 44 5.29 -0.03 18.46
CA GLN A 44 5.79 1.28 18.87
C GLN A 44 6.82 1.91 17.90
N LEU A 45 6.31 2.49 16.82
CA LEU A 45 7.10 3.29 15.89
C LEU A 45 7.21 4.73 16.38
N GLU A 46 8.38 5.35 16.16
CA GLU A 46 8.60 6.76 16.48
C GLU A 46 7.85 7.66 15.47
N PRO A 47 7.14 8.70 15.93
CA PRO A 47 6.52 9.71 15.06
C PRO A 47 7.49 10.29 14.02
N GLY A 48 6.98 10.61 12.83
CA GLY A 48 7.74 11.27 11.76
C GLY A 48 8.83 10.44 11.07
N ILE A 49 8.97 9.14 11.34
CA ILE A 49 10.00 8.32 10.69
C ILE A 49 9.68 8.04 9.22
N SER A 50 10.72 7.99 8.40
CA SER A 50 10.67 7.52 7.01
C SER A 50 11.70 6.45 6.78
N VAL A 51 11.33 5.38 6.08
CA VAL A 51 12.14 4.17 5.97
C VAL A 51 12.16 3.69 4.53
N ALA A 52 13.35 3.38 4.02
CA ALA A 52 13.51 2.74 2.73
C ALA A 52 13.20 1.24 2.83
N PHE A 53 12.27 0.78 2.00
CA PHE A 53 11.92 -0.63 1.83
C PHE A 53 12.27 -1.08 0.42
N ASP A 54 12.94 -2.22 0.32
CA ASP A 54 13.14 -2.94 -0.92
C ASP A 54 11.96 -3.86 -1.17
N PHE A 55 11.33 -3.71 -2.34
CA PHE A 55 10.32 -4.62 -2.86
C PHE A 55 10.98 -5.51 -3.91
N LYS A 56 11.01 -6.82 -3.66
CA LYS A 56 11.67 -7.80 -4.53
C LYS A 56 10.68 -8.84 -5.02
N ALA A 57 10.55 -8.96 -6.34
CA ALA A 57 9.75 -9.99 -7.00
C ALA A 57 10.33 -10.29 -8.38
N ASP A 58 10.26 -11.54 -8.83
CA ASP A 58 10.71 -11.96 -10.17
C ASP A 58 12.12 -11.45 -10.56
N GLY A 59 13.06 -11.44 -9.60
CA GLY A 59 14.44 -10.99 -9.79
C GLY A 59 14.63 -9.46 -9.93
N LYS A 60 13.54 -8.69 -9.84
CA LYS A 60 13.57 -7.22 -9.85
C LYS A 60 13.52 -6.68 -8.42
N THR A 61 14.16 -5.53 -8.21
CA THR A 61 14.10 -4.78 -6.95
C THR A 61 13.64 -3.36 -7.23
N VAL A 62 12.66 -2.88 -6.47
CA VAL A 62 12.25 -1.48 -6.44
C VAL A 62 12.36 -0.99 -5.00
N THR A 63 13.18 0.01 -4.76
CA THR A 63 13.31 0.63 -3.44
C THR A 63 12.37 1.83 -3.33
N ARG A 64 11.58 1.89 -2.26
CA ARG A 64 10.73 3.04 -1.94
C ARG A 64 10.89 3.46 -0.50
N THR A 65 11.03 4.77 -0.30
CA THR A 65 10.91 5.38 1.03
C THR A 65 9.44 5.53 1.35
N LEU A 66 9.01 4.92 2.44
CA LEU A 66 7.66 5.06 2.98
C LEU A 66 7.74 5.90 4.26
N GLN A 67 6.74 6.75 4.50
CA GLN A 67 6.63 7.58 5.69
C GLN A 67 5.67 6.91 6.68
N LEU A 68 5.93 7.01 7.98
CA LEU A 68 4.99 6.55 8.98
C LEU A 68 3.74 7.44 8.96
N GLU A 69 2.58 6.81 8.80
CA GLU A 69 1.31 7.40 9.16
C GLU A 69 0.95 6.96 10.58
N GLU A 70 0.95 7.91 11.50
CA GLU A 70 0.93 7.72 12.94
C GLU A 70 -0.43 7.24 13.46
N MET A 71 -1.53 7.66 12.82
CA MET A 71 -2.88 7.31 13.29
C MET A 71 -3.15 5.81 13.17
N TYR A 72 -2.58 5.17 12.15
CA TYR A 72 -2.76 3.74 11.87
C TYR A 72 -1.49 2.92 12.11
N ASN A 73 -0.36 3.57 12.40
CA ASN A 73 0.94 2.95 12.55
C ASN A 73 1.42 2.19 11.29
N TYR A 74 1.09 2.73 10.11
CA TYR A 74 1.41 2.13 8.80
C TYR A 74 2.46 2.94 8.07
N PHE A 75 3.33 2.28 7.32
CA PHE A 75 4.22 2.97 6.39
C PHE A 75 3.48 3.23 5.07
N VAL A 76 3.46 4.48 4.61
CA VAL A 76 2.72 4.90 3.42
C VAL A 76 3.62 5.55 2.36
N ALA A 77 3.24 5.39 1.10
CA ALA A 77 3.84 6.13 -0.01
C ALA A 77 2.81 6.42 -1.10
N ASP A 78 2.78 7.68 -1.55
CA ASP A 78 2.09 8.07 -2.78
C ASP A 78 2.87 7.56 -3.99
N LEU A 79 2.15 6.98 -4.94
CA LEU A 79 2.72 6.44 -6.17
C LEU A 79 2.18 7.18 -7.39
N ALA A 80 2.97 7.22 -8.47
CA ALA A 80 2.43 7.56 -9.78
C ALA A 80 1.58 6.39 -10.32
N LYS A 81 0.58 6.65 -11.18
CA LYS A 81 -0.22 5.58 -11.82
C LYS A 81 0.63 4.60 -12.64
N ALA A 82 1.77 5.06 -13.15
CA ALA A 82 2.75 4.27 -13.90
C ALA A 82 4.01 3.93 -13.06
N ASP A 83 3.90 3.93 -11.73
CA ASP A 83 5.05 3.65 -10.86
C ASP A 83 5.59 2.22 -11.07
N PRO A 84 6.92 2.03 -11.17
CA PRO A 84 7.52 0.70 -11.34
C PRO A 84 7.18 -0.27 -10.19
N LEU A 85 6.89 0.24 -8.98
CA LEU A 85 6.44 -0.60 -7.88
C LEU A 85 5.05 -1.19 -8.17
N LEU A 86 4.13 -0.45 -8.78
CA LEU A 86 2.83 -0.98 -9.18
C LEU A 86 2.99 -2.05 -10.26
N GLU A 87 3.95 -1.90 -11.17
CA GLU A 87 4.24 -2.91 -12.18
C GLU A 87 4.79 -4.20 -11.54
N LEU A 88 5.72 -4.06 -10.60
CA LEU A 88 6.29 -5.17 -9.83
C LEU A 88 5.20 -5.95 -9.08
N LEU A 89 4.32 -5.25 -8.37
CA LEU A 89 3.23 -5.84 -7.58
C LEU A 89 2.17 -6.54 -8.44
N ARG A 90 2.14 -6.34 -9.77
CA ARG A 90 1.26 -7.04 -10.72
C ARG A 90 1.86 -8.37 -11.22
N GLY A 91 2.97 -8.82 -10.63
CA GLY A 91 3.60 -10.12 -10.88
C GLY A 91 2.72 -11.32 -10.50
N LYS A 92 3.29 -12.53 -10.53
CA LYS A 92 2.55 -13.80 -10.30
C LYS A 92 3.08 -14.66 -9.15
N GLY A 93 4.27 -14.36 -8.62
CA GLY A 93 4.87 -15.06 -7.49
C GLY A 93 4.59 -14.35 -6.16
N ASP A 94 5.62 -14.25 -5.33
CA ASP A 94 5.58 -13.47 -4.09
C ASP A 94 6.39 -12.18 -4.26
N VAL A 95 5.99 -11.13 -3.55
CA VAL A 95 6.84 -9.98 -3.30
C VAL A 95 7.40 -10.08 -1.90
N THR A 96 8.72 -9.95 -1.76
CA THR A 96 9.38 -9.75 -0.47
C THR A 96 9.59 -8.25 -0.26
N VAL A 97 9.08 -7.73 0.85
CA VAL A 97 9.28 -6.36 1.31
C VAL A 97 10.25 -6.40 2.48
N SER A 98 11.36 -5.69 2.38
CA SER A 98 12.41 -5.73 3.40
C SER A 98 13.01 -4.37 3.71
N SER A 99 13.39 -4.15 4.96
CA SER A 99 14.26 -3.04 5.37
C SER A 99 15.30 -3.53 6.37
N ALA A 100 16.40 -2.80 6.51
CA ALA A 100 17.43 -3.12 7.50
C ALA A 100 16.90 -3.05 8.94
N LYS A 101 15.96 -2.14 9.23
CA LYS A 101 15.42 -1.91 10.58
C LYS A 101 14.32 -2.91 10.97
N TYR A 102 13.46 -3.31 10.03
CA TYR A 102 12.24 -4.08 10.34
C TYR A 102 12.21 -5.49 9.73
N GLY A 103 13.33 -5.95 9.18
CA GLY A 103 13.42 -7.29 8.60
C GLY A 103 12.66 -7.41 7.30
N SER A 104 12.15 -8.62 7.00
CA SER A 104 11.51 -8.95 5.73
C SER A 104 10.19 -9.70 5.91
N SER A 105 9.21 -9.36 5.09
CA SER A 105 7.92 -10.05 4.96
C SER A 105 7.65 -10.38 3.50
N SER A 106 7.07 -11.55 3.24
CA SER A 106 6.65 -11.96 1.89
C SER A 106 5.13 -11.99 1.76
N PHE A 107 4.64 -11.59 0.59
CA PHE A 107 3.21 -11.47 0.26
C PHE A 107 2.92 -12.14 -1.09
N PRO A 108 1.89 -12.99 -1.18
CA PRO A 108 1.52 -13.61 -2.44
C PRO A 108 0.91 -12.59 -3.42
N LEU A 109 1.38 -12.57 -4.66
CA LEU A 109 0.85 -11.71 -5.72
C LEU A 109 -0.22 -12.40 -6.58
N LYS A 110 -0.66 -13.59 -6.21
CA LYS A 110 -1.71 -14.31 -6.96
C LYS A 110 -2.98 -13.45 -7.05
N GLY A 111 -3.35 -13.04 -8.26
CA GLY A 111 -4.53 -12.21 -8.53
C GLY A 111 -4.30 -10.70 -8.39
N SER A 112 -3.12 -10.26 -7.95
CA SER A 112 -2.80 -8.85 -7.72
C SER A 112 -2.97 -8.01 -8.98
N LYS A 113 -2.61 -8.53 -10.16
CA LYS A 113 -2.77 -7.83 -11.44
C LYS A 113 -4.19 -7.33 -11.68
N GLY A 114 -5.18 -8.20 -11.45
CA GLY A 114 -6.59 -7.85 -11.63
C GLY A 114 -7.08 -6.90 -10.55
N ALA A 115 -6.71 -7.15 -9.29
CA ALA A 115 -7.13 -6.32 -8.16
C ALA A 115 -6.57 -4.90 -8.23
N ILE A 116 -5.25 -4.76 -8.45
CA ILE A 116 -4.58 -3.47 -8.67
C ILE A 116 -5.17 -2.78 -9.90
N GLY A 117 -5.47 -3.52 -10.98
CA GLY A 117 -6.16 -2.96 -12.15
C GLY A 117 -7.49 -2.30 -11.81
N LYS A 118 -8.31 -2.94 -10.96
CA LYS A 118 -9.59 -2.39 -10.49
C LYS A 118 -9.39 -1.16 -9.60
N VAL A 119 -8.43 -1.19 -8.68
CA VAL A 119 -8.09 -0.03 -7.82
C VAL A 119 -7.68 1.16 -8.68
N LEU A 120 -6.75 0.96 -9.62
CA LEU A 120 -6.26 2.05 -10.46
C LEU A 120 -7.33 2.63 -11.38
N ALA A 121 -8.33 1.83 -11.75
CA ALA A 121 -9.47 2.28 -12.53
C ALA A 121 -10.42 3.21 -11.75
N GLN A 122 -10.33 3.27 -10.41
CA GLN A 122 -11.12 4.17 -9.55
C GLN A 122 -10.38 5.47 -9.18
N CYS A 123 -9.07 5.55 -9.45
CA CYS A 123 -8.27 6.75 -9.17
C CYS A 123 -8.82 8.01 -9.84
N GLY A 124 -9.04 9.06 -9.06
CA GLY A 124 -9.55 10.36 -9.49
C GLY A 124 -11.04 10.37 -9.81
N LYS A 125 -11.77 9.28 -9.48
CA LYS A 125 -13.22 9.19 -9.69
C LYS A 125 -14.04 9.46 -8.43
N ALA A 126 -13.39 9.53 -7.26
CA ALA A 126 -14.03 10.04 -6.06
C ALA A 126 -14.40 11.50 -6.32
N LYS A 127 -15.69 11.76 -6.48
CA LYS A 127 -16.22 13.11 -6.68
C LYS A 127 -16.14 13.82 -5.33
N PRO A 128 -15.56 15.03 -5.21
CA PRO A 128 -15.79 15.83 -4.02
C PRO A 128 -17.29 16.00 -3.83
N ALA A 129 -17.75 16.01 -2.58
CA ALA A 129 -19.12 16.37 -2.26
C ALA A 129 -19.41 17.70 -2.96
N ALA A 130 -20.45 17.75 -3.79
CA ALA A 130 -20.86 19.01 -4.38
C ALA A 130 -21.38 19.87 -3.24
N ASP A 131 -20.66 20.94 -2.90
CA ASP A 131 -21.16 22.00 -2.04
C ASP A 131 -22.53 22.45 -2.60
N ALA A 132 -23.59 22.13 -1.87
CA ALA A 132 -24.92 22.63 -2.16
C ALA A 132 -25.03 24.02 -1.53
N ASP A 133 -25.03 25.04 -2.39
CA ASP A 133 -25.32 26.45 -2.10
C ASP A 133 -26.66 26.63 -1.37
#